data_AF-A0A2M7CLN2-F1
#
_entry.id   AF-A0A2M7CLN2-F1
#
_cell.length_a   1.000
_cell.length_b   1.000
_cell.length_c   1.000
_cell.angle_alpha   90.00
_cell.angle_beta   90.00
_cell.angle_gamma   90.00
#
_symmetry.space_group_name_H-M   'P 1'
#
loop_
_entity.id
_entity.type
_entity.pdbx_description
1 polymer ?
#
loop_
_entity_poly.entity_id
_entity_poly.type
_entity_poly.pdbx_seq_one_letter_code
_entity_poly.pdbx_strand_id
1 'polypeptide(L)'
;TPFKDKSGVELPPNYVIALAWTALTPNSPFEAIWGFDKAQNWEEFRGAARLWSVPAQNLVYADVDGNIGYQTPGTIPIRKNGDGTLPVPGWTGEYDWTGFIPFDELPYAFNPQSGYIVTANNQANPRDYPYLITKDWDYGQRAARIADMIQNAPGKIDAATIQSMHGDSKSLNAEVLVPILLSVNLDPGLAAVRDQFLASWDYQETANSQAASVFEWFWWNALMDTFQDELPQDYWPGGGSRWYVVMRNLVQKPDSPWWDDQATTDKVENRDDIFVRAFEETVTQIQKEYGKDTAKWPEWGKLHGATFRNQTLGKSGIGPIEALFNRGPFVTGGGKSVVNATGWTMGSSFEVDWLPSEREIVDLGNLNNSLAGHTTGQSGHAFHPHYDDMAPMWATVGYAPMWWDQASVINDAEGHLRLVP
;
A
#
# COMPACT_ATOMS: atom_id res chain seq x y z
N THR A 1 12.56 -25.75 -7.35
CA THR A 1 13.77 -25.82 -6.53
C THR A 1 13.36 -25.94 -5.07
N PRO A 2 13.89 -26.91 -4.31
CA PRO A 2 13.67 -27.02 -2.87
C PRO A 2 13.87 -25.70 -2.12
N PHE A 3 13.08 -25.45 -1.06
CA PHE A 3 13.18 -24.22 -0.25
C PHE A 3 14.60 -23.96 0.26
N LYS A 4 15.32 -25.00 0.69
CA LYS A 4 16.71 -24.90 1.15
C LYS A 4 17.63 -24.22 0.12
N ASP A 5 17.40 -24.47 -1.17
CA ASP A 5 18.24 -23.96 -2.26
C ASP A 5 17.90 -22.51 -2.62
N LYS A 6 16.76 -21.98 -2.15
CA LYS A 6 16.32 -20.58 -2.35
C LYS A 6 16.44 -19.71 -1.10
N SER A 7 16.36 -20.32 0.08
CA SER A 7 16.23 -19.59 1.34
C SER A 7 17.55 -19.08 1.92
N GLY A 8 18.69 -19.58 1.44
CA GLY A 8 20.00 -19.25 2.00
C GLY A 8 20.23 -19.71 3.45
N VAL A 9 19.32 -20.49 4.03
CA VAL A 9 19.44 -21.02 5.39
C VAL A 9 20.09 -22.40 5.34
N GLU A 10 21.30 -22.53 5.88
CA GLU A 10 21.92 -23.84 6.10
C GLU A 10 21.15 -24.61 7.16
N LEU A 11 20.62 -25.77 6.79
CA LEU A 11 19.95 -26.68 7.71
C LEU A 11 20.90 -27.83 8.10
N PRO A 12 20.90 -28.28 9.36
CA PRO A 12 21.68 -29.46 9.74
C PRO A 12 21.23 -30.70 8.95
N PRO A 13 22.11 -31.71 8.78
CA PRO A 13 21.75 -32.95 8.08
C PRO A 13 20.49 -33.60 8.69
N ASN A 14 19.57 -34.02 7.83
CA ASN A 14 18.29 -34.65 8.18
C ASN A 14 17.21 -33.75 8.80
N TYR A 15 17.39 -32.42 8.80
CA TYR A 15 16.34 -31.49 9.22
C TYR A 15 15.63 -30.87 8.02
N VAL A 16 14.36 -30.53 8.25
CA VAL A 16 13.50 -29.81 7.31
C VAL A 16 12.90 -28.61 8.01
N ILE A 17 12.46 -27.63 7.24
CA ILE A 17 11.70 -26.50 7.78
C ILE A 17 10.24 -26.92 7.86
N ALA A 18 9.67 -26.79 9.05
CA ALA A 18 8.25 -27.00 9.31
C ALA A 18 7.59 -25.64 9.61
N LEU A 19 6.39 -25.44 9.09
CA LEU A 19 5.60 -24.23 9.33
C LEU A 19 4.56 -24.49 10.41
N ALA A 20 4.67 -23.78 11.53
CA ALA A 20 3.59 -23.64 12.49
C ALA A 20 2.87 -22.30 12.23
N TRP A 21 1.64 -22.38 11.74
CA TRP A 21 0.81 -21.20 11.42
C TRP A 21 -0.59 -21.39 11.98
N THR A 22 -1.12 -20.38 12.66
CA THR A 22 -2.44 -20.44 13.30
C THR A 22 -3.58 -20.67 12.31
N ALA A 23 -3.41 -20.30 11.04
CA ALA A 23 -4.39 -20.60 9.99
C ALA A 23 -4.51 -22.10 9.66
N LEU A 24 -3.52 -22.91 10.03
CA LEU A 24 -3.53 -24.36 9.86
C LEU A 24 -4.21 -25.08 11.05
N THR A 25 -4.65 -24.34 12.06
CA THR A 25 -5.44 -24.85 13.19
C THR A 25 -6.93 -24.65 12.88
N PRO A 26 -7.82 -25.63 13.14
CA PRO A 26 -9.26 -25.45 12.95
C PRO A 26 -9.79 -24.16 13.59
N ASN A 27 -10.55 -23.37 12.84
CA ASN A 27 -11.08 -22.07 13.26
C ASN A 27 -12.42 -21.77 12.53
N SER A 28 -13.12 -20.72 12.97
CA SER A 28 -14.48 -20.37 12.50
C SER A 28 -14.63 -18.91 12.01
N PRO A 29 -13.82 -18.43 11.03
CA PRO A 29 -13.89 -17.05 10.55
C PRO A 29 -15.24 -16.71 9.92
N PHE A 30 -15.96 -17.67 9.32
CA PHE A 30 -17.30 -17.45 8.78
C PHE A 30 -18.36 -17.20 9.86
N GLU A 31 -18.20 -17.77 11.06
CA GLU A 31 -19.07 -17.45 12.19
C GLU A 31 -18.83 -16.02 12.68
N ALA A 32 -17.58 -15.54 12.62
CA ALA A 32 -17.26 -14.15 12.91
C ALA A 32 -17.92 -13.20 11.89
N ILE A 33 -17.81 -13.49 10.59
CA ILE A 33 -18.48 -12.70 9.52
C ILE A 33 -19.99 -12.60 9.79
N TRP A 34 -20.63 -13.74 9.99
CA TRP A 34 -22.06 -13.77 10.30
C TRP A 34 -22.43 -13.04 11.59
N GLY A 35 -21.53 -13.04 12.57
CA GLY A 35 -21.66 -12.27 13.80
C GLY A 35 -21.58 -10.77 13.55
N PHE A 36 -20.66 -10.31 12.69
CA PHE A 36 -20.54 -8.90 12.31
C PHE A 36 -21.80 -8.41 11.60
N ASP A 37 -22.33 -9.18 10.64
CA ASP A 37 -23.55 -8.84 9.89
C ASP A 37 -24.79 -8.68 10.80
N LYS A 38 -24.75 -9.23 12.00
CA LYS A 38 -25.84 -9.21 12.98
C LYS A 38 -25.63 -8.27 14.16
N ALA A 39 -24.40 -7.87 14.42
CA ALA A 39 -24.06 -7.08 15.59
C ALA A 39 -24.84 -5.77 15.61
N GLN A 40 -25.49 -5.47 16.73
CA GLN A 40 -26.29 -4.26 16.92
C GLN A 40 -25.58 -3.22 17.80
N ASN A 41 -24.42 -3.56 18.35
CA ASN A 41 -23.64 -2.71 19.25
C ASN A 41 -22.18 -3.19 19.30
N TRP A 42 -21.34 -2.40 19.96
CA TRP A 42 -19.92 -2.67 20.13
C TRP A 42 -19.62 -4.00 20.82
N GLU A 43 -20.39 -4.35 21.86
CA GLU A 43 -20.19 -5.59 22.62
C GLU A 43 -20.45 -6.83 21.75
N GLU A 44 -21.53 -6.82 20.96
CA GLU A 44 -21.85 -7.88 20.01
C GLU A 44 -20.80 -7.96 18.89
N PHE A 45 -20.35 -6.82 18.37
CA PHE A 45 -19.27 -6.75 17.40
C PHE A 45 -17.97 -7.37 17.94
N ARG A 46 -17.58 -7.04 19.18
CA ARG A 46 -16.41 -7.67 19.84
C ARG A 46 -16.63 -9.15 20.10
N GLY A 47 -17.86 -9.55 20.43
CA GLY A 47 -18.24 -10.95 20.56
C GLY A 47 -17.97 -11.74 19.28
N ALA A 48 -18.37 -11.19 18.13
CA ALA A 48 -18.06 -11.75 16.81
C ALA A 48 -16.55 -11.72 16.50
N ALA A 49 -15.87 -10.62 16.82
CA ALA A 49 -14.43 -10.46 16.60
C ALA A 49 -13.58 -11.50 17.36
N ARG A 50 -14.07 -12.02 18.50
CA ARG A 50 -13.41 -13.10 19.25
C ARG A 50 -13.27 -14.39 18.45
N LEU A 51 -14.17 -14.63 17.48
CA LEU A 51 -14.15 -15.81 16.62
C LEU A 51 -13.21 -15.63 15.41
N TRP A 52 -12.78 -14.40 15.12
CA TRP A 52 -11.89 -14.09 14.00
C TRP A 52 -10.44 -14.48 14.32
N SER A 53 -10.04 -15.67 13.89
CA SER A 53 -8.73 -16.24 14.21
C SER A 53 -7.63 -15.86 13.21
N VAL A 54 -7.95 -15.83 11.91
CA VAL A 54 -7.02 -15.53 10.81
C VAL A 54 -7.80 -15.09 9.55
N PRO A 55 -7.17 -14.39 8.61
CA PRO A 55 -5.92 -13.64 8.80
C PRO A 55 -6.15 -12.47 9.77
N ALA A 56 -5.13 -12.08 10.55
CA ALA A 56 -5.26 -10.89 11.40
C ALA A 56 -5.47 -9.64 10.52
N GLN A 57 -6.53 -8.88 10.80
CA GLN A 57 -6.93 -7.67 10.07
C GLN A 57 -7.00 -6.47 11.04
N ASN A 58 -7.24 -5.26 10.56
CA ASN A 58 -7.63 -4.16 11.44
C ASN A 58 -9.16 -4.02 11.37
N LEU A 59 -9.88 -4.43 12.41
CA LEU A 59 -11.34 -4.28 12.42
C LEU A 59 -11.69 -2.88 12.93
N VAL A 60 -12.38 -2.11 12.10
CA VAL A 60 -12.88 -0.78 12.44
C VAL A 60 -14.41 -0.86 12.55
N TYR A 61 -14.97 -0.16 13.53
CA TYR A 61 -16.40 -0.18 13.86
C TYR A 61 -16.95 1.25 13.90
N ALA A 62 -18.19 1.41 13.48
CA ALA A 62 -18.99 2.60 13.74
C ALA A 62 -20.48 2.25 13.82
N ASP A 63 -21.28 3.04 14.55
CA ASP A 63 -22.73 2.85 14.65
C ASP A 63 -23.54 4.15 14.55
N VAL A 64 -24.86 3.99 14.48
CA VAL A 64 -25.83 5.09 14.34
C VAL A 64 -25.95 5.95 15.59
N ASP A 65 -25.45 5.49 16.74
CA ASP A 65 -25.39 6.26 17.99
C ASP A 65 -24.15 7.17 18.03
N GLY A 66 -23.30 7.10 17.00
CA GLY A 66 -22.10 7.91 16.85
C GLY A 66 -20.87 7.33 17.53
N ASN A 67 -20.90 6.04 17.90
CA ASN A 67 -19.72 5.39 18.44
C ASN A 67 -18.77 4.96 17.32
N ILE A 68 -17.46 4.92 17.64
CA ILE A 68 -16.42 4.38 16.77
C ILE A 68 -15.50 3.45 17.56
N GLY A 69 -15.00 2.39 16.92
CA GLY A 69 -14.17 1.39 17.57
C GLY A 69 -13.09 0.81 16.67
N TYR A 70 -12.07 0.26 17.30
CA TYR A 70 -10.99 -0.49 16.69
C TYR A 70 -10.75 -1.78 17.50
N GLN A 71 -10.56 -2.91 16.81
CA GLN A 71 -10.14 -4.16 17.42
C GLN A 71 -9.08 -4.83 16.56
N THR A 72 -7.93 -5.16 17.15
CA THR A 72 -7.02 -6.16 16.58
C THR A 72 -7.64 -7.55 16.80
N PRO A 73 -8.07 -8.28 15.75
CA PRO A 73 -8.49 -9.65 15.87
C PRO A 73 -7.29 -10.59 15.68
N GLY A 74 -7.55 -11.89 15.82
CA GLY A 74 -6.60 -12.93 15.43
C GLY A 74 -6.10 -13.77 16.59
N THR A 75 -5.72 -14.99 16.26
CA THR A 75 -5.04 -15.91 17.17
C THR A 75 -3.53 -15.68 17.03
N ILE A 76 -2.94 -15.03 18.04
CA ILE A 76 -1.53 -14.63 18.03
C ILE A 76 -0.77 -15.44 19.09
N PRO A 77 0.23 -16.24 18.72
CA PRO A 77 0.92 -17.11 19.66
C PRO A 77 1.92 -16.35 20.54
N ILE A 78 1.94 -16.71 21.83
CA ILE A 78 2.96 -16.28 22.78
C ILE A 78 4.13 -17.27 22.70
N ARG A 79 5.28 -16.81 22.23
CA ARG A 79 6.49 -17.63 22.07
C ARG A 79 7.37 -17.54 23.31
N LYS A 80 7.99 -18.65 23.72
CA LYS A 80 9.02 -18.63 24.80
C LYS A 80 10.24 -17.78 24.41
N ASN A 81 10.68 -17.89 23.16
CA ASN A 81 11.80 -17.14 22.60
C ASN A 81 11.57 -16.90 21.09
N GLY A 82 12.35 -15.99 20.51
CA GLY A 82 12.28 -15.60 19.10
C GLY A 82 11.09 -14.72 18.77
N ASP A 83 11.14 -14.10 17.58
CA ASP A 83 10.14 -13.15 17.10
C ASP A 83 9.40 -13.60 15.83
N GLY A 84 9.72 -14.81 15.35
CA GLY A 84 9.12 -15.37 14.14
C GLY A 84 9.71 -14.86 12.82
N THR A 85 10.77 -14.03 12.85
CA THR A 85 11.42 -13.53 11.63
C THR A 85 12.32 -14.55 10.94
N LEU A 86 12.88 -15.50 11.70
CA LEU A 86 13.77 -16.55 11.19
C LEU A 86 13.30 -17.94 11.66
N PRO A 87 13.60 -19.02 10.90
CA PRO A 87 13.43 -20.38 11.39
C PRO A 87 14.22 -20.62 12.67
N VAL A 88 13.68 -21.44 13.57
CA VAL A 88 14.27 -21.74 14.88
C VAL A 88 14.30 -23.26 15.13
N PRO A 89 15.20 -23.77 15.99
CA PRO A 89 15.23 -25.18 16.37
C PRO A 89 13.90 -25.67 16.97
N GLY A 90 13.17 -26.52 16.23
CA GLY A 90 11.89 -27.06 16.67
C GLY A 90 11.98 -28.26 17.63
N TRP A 91 13.18 -28.83 17.84
CA TRP A 91 13.38 -30.04 18.65
C TRP A 91 13.79 -29.77 20.10
N THR A 92 14.08 -28.52 20.48
CA THR A 92 14.55 -28.16 21.83
C THR A 92 13.42 -27.73 22.76
N GLY A 93 12.27 -27.34 22.21
CA GLY A 93 11.16 -26.75 22.96
C GLY A 93 11.41 -25.31 23.45
N GLU A 94 12.56 -24.71 23.14
CA GLU A 94 12.95 -23.36 23.55
C GLU A 94 12.11 -22.27 22.88
N TYR A 95 11.58 -22.56 21.68
CA TYR A 95 10.82 -21.63 20.86
C TYR A 95 9.33 -21.98 20.77
N ASP A 96 8.88 -22.94 21.59
CA ASP A 96 7.49 -23.39 21.60
C ASP A 96 6.54 -22.23 21.91
N TRP A 97 5.32 -22.36 21.38
CA TRP A 97 4.20 -21.52 21.80
C TRP A 97 3.73 -21.96 23.19
N THR A 98 3.55 -21.01 24.08
CA THR A 98 3.06 -21.22 25.46
C THR A 98 1.56 -21.02 25.61
N GLY A 99 0.92 -20.56 24.53
CA GLY A 99 -0.48 -20.18 24.47
C GLY A 99 -0.68 -19.12 23.41
N PHE A 100 -1.82 -18.43 23.50
CA PHE A 100 -2.17 -17.32 22.63
C PHE A 100 -2.46 -16.10 23.50
N ILE A 101 -2.25 -14.90 22.94
CA ILE A 101 -2.66 -13.67 23.61
C ILE A 101 -4.18 -13.75 23.86
N PRO A 102 -4.65 -13.56 25.11
CA PRO A 102 -6.08 -13.53 25.39
C PRO A 102 -6.77 -12.42 24.58
N PHE A 103 -7.96 -12.69 24.03
CA PHE A 103 -8.66 -11.71 23.19
C PHE A 103 -8.89 -10.37 23.90
N ASP A 104 -9.19 -10.40 25.20
CA ASP A 104 -9.44 -9.21 26.00
C ASP A 104 -8.16 -8.39 26.26
N GLU A 105 -6.99 -8.97 26.00
CA GLU A 105 -5.69 -8.30 26.05
C GLU A 105 -5.22 -7.80 24.68
N LEU A 106 -5.86 -8.23 23.57
CA LEU A 106 -5.55 -7.71 22.24
C LEU A 106 -5.87 -6.21 22.16
N PRO A 107 -5.06 -5.42 21.41
CA PRO A 107 -5.29 -3.98 21.30
C PRO A 107 -6.69 -3.65 20.78
N TYR A 108 -7.36 -2.73 21.45
CA TYR A 108 -8.64 -2.19 21.02
C TYR A 108 -8.77 -0.73 21.46
N ALA A 109 -9.67 0.02 20.81
CA ALA A 109 -10.08 1.35 21.24
C ALA A 109 -11.59 1.50 21.01
N PHE A 110 -12.27 2.23 21.89
CA PHE A 110 -13.69 2.56 21.74
C PHE A 110 -13.89 4.02 22.14
N ASN A 111 -14.46 4.81 21.23
CA ASN A 111 -14.62 6.27 21.37
C ASN A 111 -13.35 6.98 21.86
N PRO A 112 -12.22 6.87 21.13
CA PRO A 112 -10.99 7.53 21.55
C PRO A 112 -11.15 9.05 21.58
N GLN A 113 -10.44 9.71 22.49
CA GLN A 113 -10.50 11.19 22.65
C GLN A 113 -10.10 11.95 21.38
N SER A 114 -9.34 11.33 20.47
CA SER A 114 -8.99 11.89 19.16
C SER A 114 -10.22 12.19 18.30
N GLY A 115 -11.35 11.50 18.52
CA GLY A 115 -12.57 11.63 17.71
C GLY A 115 -12.48 10.97 16.32
N TYR A 116 -11.41 10.22 16.05
CA TYR A 116 -11.22 9.47 14.82
C TYR A 116 -10.30 8.26 15.06
N ILE A 117 -10.39 7.27 14.16
CA ILE A 117 -9.53 6.08 14.11
C ILE A 117 -8.92 6.01 12.71
N VAL A 118 -7.60 5.86 12.63
CA VAL A 118 -6.88 5.66 11.37
C VAL A 118 -6.08 4.37 11.48
N THR A 119 -6.29 3.47 10.52
CA THR A 119 -5.43 2.30 10.34
C THR A 119 -5.02 2.23 8.88
N ALA A 120 -3.71 2.14 8.63
CA ALA A 120 -3.16 2.03 7.29
C ALA A 120 -1.92 1.11 7.32
N ASN A 121 -2.11 -0.08 7.91
CA ASN A 121 -1.08 -1.12 8.12
C ASN A 121 0.10 -0.70 9.01
N ASN A 122 0.04 0.50 9.59
CA ASN A 122 0.96 0.98 10.62
C ASN A 122 0.82 0.17 11.91
N GLN A 123 1.83 0.28 12.78
CA GLN A 123 1.80 -0.34 14.11
C GLN A 123 0.50 0.03 14.84
N ALA A 124 -0.28 -0.99 15.19
CA ALA A 124 -1.59 -0.83 15.83
C ALA A 124 -1.52 -0.82 17.36
N ASN A 125 -0.52 -1.49 17.94
CA ASN A 125 -0.38 -1.61 19.39
C ASN A 125 0.42 -0.44 20.01
N PRO A 126 0.16 -0.11 21.28
CA PRO A 126 1.03 0.77 22.06
C PRO A 126 2.49 0.31 22.04
N ARG A 127 3.43 1.26 22.17
CA ARG A 127 4.87 0.96 22.15
C ARG A 127 5.33 0.09 23.31
N ASP A 128 4.63 0.18 24.45
CA ASP A 128 4.85 -0.55 25.68
C ASP A 128 3.95 -1.80 25.82
N TYR A 129 3.27 -2.21 24.74
CA TYR A 129 2.42 -3.38 24.73
C TYR A 129 3.24 -4.67 25.05
N PRO A 130 2.82 -5.50 26.02
CA PRO A 130 3.67 -6.54 26.59
C PRO A 130 3.88 -7.76 25.67
N TYR A 131 3.02 -7.94 24.66
CA TYR A 131 3.11 -9.08 23.76
C TYR A 131 3.63 -8.70 22.39
N LEU A 132 4.41 -9.59 21.78
CA LEU A 132 4.84 -9.44 20.40
C LEU A 132 3.71 -9.84 19.44
N ILE A 133 3.20 -8.87 18.66
CA ILE A 133 2.28 -9.12 17.54
C ILE A 133 3.08 -9.40 16.26
N THR A 134 3.86 -8.41 15.81
CA THR A 134 4.80 -8.54 14.68
C THR A 134 5.88 -7.46 14.78
N LYS A 135 7.01 -7.67 14.11
CA LYS A 135 8.05 -6.66 13.87
C LYS A 135 7.96 -6.01 12.49
N ASP A 136 7.11 -6.53 11.61
CA ASP A 136 6.95 -6.03 10.25
C ASP A 136 5.63 -5.29 10.12
N TRP A 137 5.73 -3.96 10.09
CA TRP A 137 4.62 -3.02 9.93
C TRP A 137 4.93 -2.09 8.76
N ASP A 138 3.89 -1.48 8.20
CA ASP A 138 4.09 -0.26 7.42
C ASP A 138 4.62 0.84 8.36
N TYR A 139 5.52 1.69 7.87
CA TYR A 139 6.18 2.73 8.66
C TYR A 139 5.32 4.00 8.84
N GLY A 140 4.03 3.92 8.52
CA GLY A 140 3.01 4.87 8.96
C GLY A 140 2.88 6.14 8.15
N GLN A 141 3.47 6.21 6.95
CA GLN A 141 3.38 7.38 6.06
C GLN A 141 1.92 7.68 5.68
N ARG A 142 1.19 6.65 5.23
CA ARG A 142 -0.25 6.76 4.90
C ARG A 142 -1.09 7.15 6.12
N ALA A 143 -0.86 6.50 7.25
CA ALA A 143 -1.60 6.80 8.48
C ALA A 143 -1.36 8.25 8.95
N ALA A 144 -0.11 8.71 8.90
CA ALA A 144 0.24 10.08 9.22
C ALA A 144 -0.43 11.08 8.28
N ARG A 145 -0.45 10.79 6.97
CA ARG A 145 -1.12 11.67 5.98
C ARG A 145 -2.64 11.72 6.16
N ILE A 146 -3.29 10.58 6.41
CA ILE A 146 -4.74 10.55 6.70
C ILE A 146 -5.05 11.33 7.99
N ALA A 147 -4.28 11.11 9.06
CA ALA A 147 -4.45 11.84 10.31
C ALA A 147 -4.23 13.35 10.13
N ASP A 148 -3.22 13.76 9.37
CA ASP A 148 -2.95 15.15 9.01
C ASP A 148 -4.15 15.79 8.28
N MET A 149 -4.71 15.12 7.26
CA MET A 149 -5.89 15.61 6.54
C MET A 149 -7.12 15.73 7.43
N ILE A 150 -7.32 14.80 8.37
CA ILE A 150 -8.43 14.85 9.33
C ILE A 150 -8.26 16.03 10.30
N GLN A 151 -7.06 16.17 10.88
CA GLN A 151 -6.77 17.20 11.90
C GLN A 151 -6.78 18.61 11.31
N ASN A 152 -6.35 18.76 10.06
CA ASN A 152 -6.25 20.04 9.35
C ASN A 152 -7.42 20.28 8.39
N ALA A 153 -8.50 19.49 8.48
CA ALA A 153 -9.69 19.71 7.68
C ALA A 153 -10.25 21.13 7.95
N PRO A 154 -10.61 21.90 6.90
CA PRO A 154 -11.08 23.28 7.06
C PRO A 154 -12.47 23.38 7.73
N GLY A 155 -13.15 22.25 7.92
CA GLY A 155 -14.47 22.16 8.50
C GLY A 155 -14.83 20.71 8.85
N LYS A 156 -16.14 20.44 8.98
CA LYS A 156 -16.63 19.08 9.17
C LYS A 156 -16.26 18.21 7.97
N ILE A 157 -15.86 16.98 8.24
CA ILE A 157 -15.53 15.99 7.22
C ILE A 157 -16.84 15.39 6.72
N ASP A 158 -17.12 15.60 5.44
CA ASP A 158 -18.26 15.02 4.72
C ASP A 158 -17.78 13.99 3.68
N ALA A 159 -18.72 13.37 2.96
CA ALA A 159 -18.40 12.36 1.95
C ALA A 159 -17.49 12.90 0.83
N ALA A 160 -17.69 14.15 0.40
CA ALA A 160 -16.84 14.78 -0.61
C ALA A 160 -15.40 14.97 -0.13
N THR A 161 -15.23 15.35 1.14
CA THR A 161 -13.92 15.46 1.78
C THR A 161 -13.23 14.08 1.83
N ILE A 162 -13.95 13.03 2.25
CA ILE A 162 -13.40 11.65 2.30
C ILE A 162 -13.01 11.17 0.90
N GLN A 163 -13.85 11.40 -0.12
CA GLN A 163 -13.52 11.08 -1.50
C GLN A 163 -12.24 11.77 -1.97
N SER A 164 -12.05 13.06 -1.63
CA SER A 164 -10.80 13.77 -1.92
C SER A 164 -9.62 13.14 -1.17
N MET A 165 -9.79 12.75 0.10
CA MET A 165 -8.73 12.09 0.88
C MET A 165 -8.32 10.75 0.26
N HIS A 166 -9.27 9.96 -0.27
CA HIS A 166 -8.97 8.71 -0.96
C HIS A 166 -8.11 8.88 -2.22
N GLY A 167 -8.18 10.05 -2.85
CA GLY A 167 -7.36 10.42 -4.01
C GLY A 167 -6.05 11.15 -3.67
N ASP A 168 -5.79 11.44 -2.39
CA ASP A 168 -4.58 12.14 -1.98
C ASP A 168 -3.34 11.31 -2.34
N SER A 169 -2.48 11.91 -3.16
CA SER A 169 -1.30 11.28 -3.73
C SER A 169 -0.03 11.99 -3.23
N LYS A 170 -0.09 12.61 -2.04
CA LYS A 170 1.04 13.37 -1.51
C LYS A 170 2.16 12.43 -1.08
N SER A 171 3.33 12.61 -1.66
CA SER A 171 4.54 11.85 -1.35
C SER A 171 5.31 12.48 -0.20
N LEU A 172 5.17 11.91 1.00
CA LEU A 172 5.97 12.32 2.17
C LEU A 172 7.47 12.01 1.98
N ASN A 173 7.81 11.13 1.04
CA ASN A 173 9.20 10.90 0.63
C ASN A 173 9.72 12.07 -0.22
N ALA A 174 8.95 12.53 -1.21
CA ALA A 174 9.32 13.70 -2.01
C ALA A 174 9.48 14.95 -1.16
N GLU A 175 8.60 15.15 -0.18
CA GLU A 175 8.68 16.26 0.78
C GLU A 175 10.01 16.29 1.56
N VAL A 176 10.65 15.13 1.76
CA VAL A 176 11.99 15.03 2.38
C VAL A 176 13.10 15.21 1.34
N LEU A 177 13.01 14.56 0.18
CA LEU A 177 14.13 14.44 -0.75
C LEU A 177 14.26 15.62 -1.72
N VAL A 178 13.13 16.20 -2.17
CA VAL A 178 13.15 17.30 -3.15
C VAL A 178 13.88 18.53 -2.61
N PRO A 179 13.67 19.00 -1.36
CA PRO A 179 14.43 20.13 -0.82
C PRO A 179 15.95 19.88 -0.80
N ILE A 180 16.37 18.63 -0.57
CA ILE A 180 17.79 18.26 -0.58
C ILE A 180 18.32 18.32 -2.01
N LEU A 181 17.63 17.71 -2.97
CA LEU A 181 18.01 17.75 -4.39
C LEU A 181 18.07 19.20 -4.93
N LEU A 182 17.18 20.09 -4.49
CA LEU A 182 17.21 21.52 -4.83
C LEU A 182 18.46 22.25 -4.27
N SER A 183 19.04 21.74 -3.18
CA SER A 183 20.26 22.31 -2.57
C SER A 183 21.56 21.76 -3.17
N VAL A 184 21.52 20.62 -3.86
CA VAL A 184 22.68 20.01 -4.50
C VAL A 184 23.15 20.87 -5.68
N ASN A 185 24.47 21.00 -5.83
CA ASN A 185 25.09 21.71 -6.94
C ASN A 185 25.06 20.85 -8.22
N LEU A 186 24.16 21.19 -9.14
CA LEU A 186 24.02 20.54 -10.44
C LEU A 186 24.59 21.41 -11.55
N ASP A 187 25.04 20.78 -12.64
CA ASP A 187 25.35 21.51 -13.87
C ASP A 187 24.14 22.34 -14.34
N PRO A 188 24.36 23.52 -14.95
CA PRO A 188 23.26 24.46 -15.25
C PRO A 188 22.09 23.85 -16.06
N GLY A 189 22.38 22.90 -16.95
CA GLY A 189 21.35 22.21 -17.73
C GLY A 189 20.48 21.29 -16.87
N LEU A 190 21.07 20.56 -15.93
CA LEU A 190 20.35 19.70 -14.98
C LEU A 190 19.60 20.55 -13.95
N ALA A 191 20.22 21.59 -13.42
CA ALA A 191 19.57 22.52 -12.49
C ALA A 191 18.29 23.13 -13.09
N ALA A 192 18.33 23.54 -14.37
CA ALA A 192 17.16 24.05 -15.06
C ALA A 192 16.01 23.04 -15.14
N VAL A 193 16.31 21.77 -15.43
CA VAL A 193 15.29 20.69 -15.45
C VAL A 193 14.73 20.44 -14.05
N ARG A 194 15.61 20.32 -13.04
CA ARG A 194 15.21 20.13 -11.64
C ARG A 194 14.26 21.26 -11.20
N ASP A 195 14.66 22.49 -11.43
CA ASP A 195 13.90 23.66 -10.95
C ASP A 195 12.57 23.79 -11.70
N GLN A 196 12.55 23.51 -13.01
CA GLN A 196 11.33 23.49 -13.82
C GLN A 196 10.27 22.54 -13.26
N PHE A 197 10.67 21.33 -12.85
CA PHE A 197 9.71 20.31 -12.42
C PHE A 197 9.49 20.27 -10.92
N LEU A 198 10.51 20.52 -10.09
CA LEU A 198 10.47 20.18 -8.66
C LEU A 198 10.47 21.39 -7.73
N ALA A 199 10.87 22.59 -8.17
CA ALA A 199 11.01 23.75 -7.28
C ALA A 199 9.68 24.24 -6.69
N SER A 200 8.58 24.09 -7.43
CA SER A 200 7.24 24.49 -7.02
C SER A 200 6.24 23.34 -7.01
N TRP A 201 6.71 22.10 -7.10
CA TRP A 201 5.84 20.94 -7.03
C TRP A 201 5.33 20.77 -5.59
N ASP A 202 4.04 20.46 -5.47
CA ASP A 202 3.33 20.25 -4.21
C ASP A 202 3.44 18.81 -3.68
N TYR A 203 4.29 18.01 -4.31
CA TYR A 203 4.53 16.59 -4.00
C TYR A 203 3.33 15.68 -4.26
N GLN A 204 2.35 16.13 -5.04
CA GLN A 204 1.21 15.32 -5.45
C GLN A 204 1.54 14.48 -6.68
N GLU A 205 1.47 13.16 -6.54
CA GLU A 205 1.63 12.16 -7.59
C GLU A 205 0.32 11.97 -8.38
N THR A 206 -0.31 13.06 -8.83
CA THR A 206 -1.51 12.99 -9.67
C THR A 206 -1.19 12.47 -11.06
N ALA A 207 -2.18 11.87 -11.73
CA ALA A 207 -2.02 11.31 -13.08
C ALA A 207 -1.47 12.30 -14.11
N ASN A 208 -1.77 13.60 -13.96
CA ASN A 208 -1.34 14.67 -14.85
C ASN A 208 -0.04 15.37 -14.42
N SER A 209 0.68 14.85 -13.42
CA SER A 209 1.91 15.47 -12.90
C SER A 209 3.15 14.99 -13.68
N GLN A 210 3.77 15.86 -14.47
CA GLN A 210 5.10 15.59 -15.04
C GLN A 210 6.19 15.59 -13.97
N ALA A 211 6.02 16.42 -12.93
CA ALA A 211 6.94 16.49 -11.80
C ALA A 211 7.04 15.15 -11.05
N ALA A 212 5.91 14.47 -10.86
CA ALA A 212 5.86 13.15 -10.26
C ALA A 212 6.62 12.11 -11.09
N SER A 213 6.50 12.12 -12.43
CA SER A 213 7.32 11.26 -13.30
C SER A 213 8.81 11.50 -13.07
N VAL A 214 9.25 12.75 -13.05
CA VAL A 214 10.67 13.09 -12.82
C VAL A 214 11.12 12.64 -11.43
N PHE A 215 10.30 12.86 -10.41
CA PHE A 215 10.61 12.45 -9.05
C PHE A 215 10.70 10.93 -8.89
N GLU A 216 9.76 10.16 -9.44
CA GLU A 216 9.76 8.69 -9.27
C GLU A 216 10.93 8.02 -10.02
N TRP A 217 11.35 8.57 -11.17
CA TRP A 217 12.61 8.17 -11.82
C TRP A 217 13.83 8.53 -10.96
N PHE A 218 13.85 9.74 -10.38
CA PHE A 218 14.93 10.13 -9.46
C PHE A 218 14.97 9.22 -8.22
N TRP A 219 13.81 8.91 -7.65
CA TRP A 219 13.69 8.01 -6.50
C TRP A 219 14.19 6.61 -6.82
N TRP A 220 13.86 6.08 -8.00
CA TRP A 220 14.39 4.82 -8.49
C TRP A 220 15.92 4.87 -8.54
N ASN A 221 16.50 5.80 -9.29
CA ASN A 221 17.95 5.84 -9.50
C ASN A 221 18.68 6.12 -8.19
N ALA A 222 18.20 7.05 -7.37
CA ALA A 222 18.81 7.35 -6.08
C ALA A 222 18.85 6.13 -5.17
N LEU A 223 17.82 5.28 -5.17
CA LEU A 223 17.85 4.04 -4.41
C LEU A 223 18.81 3.00 -4.99
N MET A 224 18.84 2.83 -6.32
CA MET A 224 19.75 1.85 -6.94
C MET A 224 21.20 2.27 -6.71
N ASP A 225 21.53 3.53 -7.00
CA ASP A 225 22.87 4.11 -6.88
C ASP A 225 23.42 4.11 -5.45
N THR A 226 22.56 3.98 -4.43
CA THR A 226 22.95 4.00 -3.00
C THR A 226 23.11 2.59 -2.40
N PHE A 227 22.51 1.56 -3.00
CA PHE A 227 22.39 0.25 -2.33
C PHE A 227 22.74 -0.95 -3.20
N GLN A 228 22.85 -0.78 -4.52
CA GLN A 228 22.96 -1.90 -5.44
C GLN A 228 24.32 -2.59 -5.37
N ASP A 229 25.38 -1.85 -5.08
CA ASP A 229 26.76 -2.37 -4.99
C ASP A 229 27.05 -3.05 -3.65
N GLU A 230 26.39 -2.65 -2.55
CA GLU A 230 26.56 -3.31 -1.25
C GLU A 230 25.56 -4.43 -0.98
N LEU A 231 24.37 -4.40 -1.60
CA LEU A 231 23.34 -5.42 -1.38
C LEU A 231 23.28 -6.47 -2.50
N PRO A 232 23.17 -7.77 -2.16
CA PRO A 232 22.89 -8.79 -3.14
C PRO A 232 21.52 -8.56 -3.80
N GLN A 233 21.37 -9.01 -5.05
CA GLN A 233 20.18 -8.74 -5.88
C GLN A 233 18.84 -9.06 -5.20
N ASP A 234 18.78 -10.15 -4.44
CA ASP A 234 17.55 -10.56 -3.72
C ASP A 234 17.13 -9.58 -2.60
N TYR A 235 18.02 -8.64 -2.22
CA TYR A 235 17.82 -7.65 -1.16
C TYR A 235 17.83 -6.21 -1.66
N TRP A 236 17.85 -6.00 -2.99
CA TRP A 236 17.74 -4.67 -3.57
C TRP A 236 16.50 -3.91 -3.09
N PRO A 237 16.57 -2.58 -3.02
CA PRO A 237 15.54 -1.80 -2.35
C PRO A 237 14.22 -1.77 -3.16
N GLY A 238 13.12 -2.12 -2.49
CA GLY A 238 11.78 -2.17 -3.09
C GLY A 238 11.04 -0.82 -3.17
N GLY A 239 11.64 0.28 -2.69
CA GLY A 239 11.08 1.63 -2.78
C GLY A 239 9.84 1.95 -1.93
N GLY A 240 9.34 0.99 -1.13
CA GLY A 240 8.19 1.19 -0.24
C GLY A 240 8.53 1.88 1.09
N SER A 241 7.58 1.90 2.03
CA SER A 241 7.66 2.70 3.25
C SER A 241 8.89 2.44 4.13
N ARG A 242 9.41 1.20 4.14
CA ARG A 242 10.70 0.87 4.78
C ARG A 242 11.85 1.70 4.20
N TRP A 243 11.93 1.78 2.87
CA TRP A 243 12.97 2.50 2.17
C TRP A 243 12.82 4.02 2.28
N TYR A 244 11.59 4.53 2.42
CA TYR A 244 11.37 5.94 2.78
C TYR A 244 12.01 6.27 4.13
N VAL A 245 11.88 5.39 5.14
CA VAL A 245 12.51 5.60 6.45
C VAL A 245 14.02 5.44 6.40
N VAL A 246 14.52 4.43 5.68
CA VAL A 246 15.98 4.24 5.48
C VAL A 246 16.57 5.50 4.87
N MET A 247 16.03 5.96 3.74
CA MET A 247 16.54 7.15 3.04
C MET A 247 16.38 8.42 3.86
N ARG A 248 15.23 8.64 4.51
CA ARG A 248 15.02 9.79 5.41
C ARG A 248 16.10 9.88 6.51
N ASN A 249 16.54 8.74 7.05
CA ASN A 249 17.60 8.71 8.06
C ASN A 249 19.00 8.84 7.44
N LEU A 250 19.22 8.23 6.27
CA LEU A 250 20.52 8.21 5.61
C LEU A 250 20.90 9.57 5.05
N VAL A 251 19.96 10.33 4.47
CA VAL A 251 20.22 11.67 3.92
C VAL A 251 20.66 12.70 4.96
N GLN A 252 20.44 12.43 6.25
CA GLN A 252 20.96 13.25 7.36
C GLN A 252 22.45 13.00 7.64
N LYS A 253 23.07 12.01 6.98
CA LYS A 253 24.46 11.59 7.13
C LYS A 253 25.12 11.65 5.74
N PRO A 254 25.52 12.85 5.26
CA PRO A 254 26.01 13.02 3.90
C PRO A 254 27.27 12.19 3.60
N ASP A 255 28.12 11.95 4.62
CA ASP A 255 29.36 11.19 4.49
C ASP A 255 29.22 9.73 4.97
N SER A 256 28.00 9.19 4.99
CA SER A 256 27.78 7.76 5.31
C SER A 256 28.47 6.87 4.28
N PRO A 257 29.10 5.74 4.68
CA PRO A 257 29.74 4.82 3.74
C PRO A 257 28.76 4.15 2.77
N TRP A 258 27.46 4.18 3.06
CA TRP A 258 26.40 3.75 2.13
C TRP A 258 26.23 4.66 0.90
N TRP A 259 26.93 5.79 0.83
CA TRP A 259 26.94 6.61 -0.38
C TRP A 259 28.15 6.33 -1.27
N ASP A 260 29.11 5.55 -0.78
CA ASP A 260 30.37 5.29 -1.44
C ASP A 260 30.23 4.12 -2.40
N ASP A 261 30.36 4.37 -3.71
CA ASP A 261 30.24 3.33 -4.72
C ASP A 261 31.51 2.48 -4.71
N GLN A 262 31.39 1.24 -4.23
CA GLN A 262 32.53 0.33 -4.05
C GLN A 262 33.18 -0.07 -5.40
N ALA A 263 32.55 0.22 -6.54
CA ALA A 263 33.15 0.02 -7.86
C ALA A 263 34.11 1.15 -8.26
N THR A 264 34.02 2.33 -7.65
CA THR A 264 34.97 3.43 -7.86
C THR A 264 36.11 3.32 -6.84
N THR A 265 37.34 3.15 -7.33
CA THR A 265 38.49 2.86 -6.44
C THR A 265 39.35 4.09 -6.16
N ASP A 266 39.12 5.18 -6.88
CA ASP A 266 39.87 6.43 -6.84
C ASP A 266 39.05 7.61 -6.31
N LYS A 267 37.78 7.38 -5.98
CA LYS A 267 36.84 8.36 -5.43
C LYS A 267 36.13 7.76 -4.21
N VAL A 268 35.72 8.64 -3.30
CA VAL A 268 34.76 8.30 -2.23
C VAL A 268 33.59 9.25 -2.42
N GLU A 269 32.45 8.71 -2.84
CA GLU A 269 31.23 9.48 -3.02
C GLU A 269 30.57 9.84 -1.68
N ASN A 270 29.87 10.98 -1.68
CA ASN A 270 28.94 11.35 -0.63
C ASN A 270 27.50 11.40 -1.18
N ARG A 271 26.54 11.71 -0.30
CA ARG A 271 25.12 11.88 -0.69
C ARG A 271 24.94 12.78 -1.92
N ASP A 272 25.62 13.91 -1.96
CA ASP A 272 25.41 14.90 -3.01
C ASP A 272 25.97 14.40 -4.35
N ASP A 273 27.10 13.68 -4.34
CA ASP A 273 27.61 12.97 -5.52
C ASP A 273 26.59 11.97 -6.08
N ILE A 274 26.00 11.15 -5.20
CA ILE A 274 24.97 10.17 -5.57
C ILE A 274 23.71 10.86 -6.09
N PHE A 275 23.29 11.97 -5.48
CA PHE A 275 22.11 12.71 -5.93
C PHE A 275 22.33 13.38 -7.29
N VAL A 276 23.53 13.89 -7.57
CA VAL A 276 23.90 14.39 -8.90
C VAL A 276 23.81 13.28 -9.93
N ARG A 277 24.45 12.14 -9.66
CA ARG A 277 24.46 10.98 -10.56
C ARG A 277 23.04 10.49 -10.84
N ALA A 278 22.27 10.20 -9.80
CA ALA A 278 20.91 9.71 -9.92
C ALA A 278 20.00 10.64 -10.74
N PHE A 279 20.14 11.97 -10.55
CA PHE A 279 19.35 12.94 -11.30
C PHE A 279 19.82 13.08 -12.76
N GLU A 280 21.13 13.02 -13.02
CA GLU A 280 21.67 12.97 -14.39
C GLU A 280 21.15 11.75 -15.15
N GLU A 281 21.14 10.59 -14.49
CA GLU A 281 20.57 9.36 -15.05
C GLU A 281 19.08 9.49 -15.33
N THR A 282 18.32 10.10 -14.40
CA THR A 282 16.88 10.37 -14.60
C THR A 282 16.64 11.20 -15.85
N VAL A 283 17.34 12.32 -15.99
CA VAL A 283 17.20 13.18 -17.17
C VAL A 283 17.60 12.43 -18.44
N THR A 284 18.70 11.67 -18.40
CA THR A 284 19.19 10.90 -19.54
C THR A 284 18.19 9.82 -19.98
N GLN A 285 17.61 9.08 -19.04
CA GLN A 285 16.61 8.04 -19.29
C GLN A 285 15.34 8.62 -19.90
N ILE A 286 14.79 9.70 -19.32
CA ILE A 286 13.59 10.34 -19.86
C ILE A 286 13.87 10.93 -21.26
N GLN A 287 15.03 11.57 -21.47
CA GLN A 287 15.39 12.10 -22.79
C GLN A 287 15.58 11.01 -23.85
N LYS A 288 16.10 9.85 -23.46
CA LYS A 288 16.26 8.70 -24.36
C LYS A 288 14.91 8.20 -24.88
N GLU A 289 13.88 8.20 -24.04
CA GLU A 289 12.56 7.68 -24.39
C GLU A 289 11.62 8.73 -25.01
N TYR A 290 11.66 9.97 -24.51
CA TYR A 290 10.71 11.03 -24.87
C TYR A 290 11.34 12.23 -25.60
N GLY A 291 12.66 12.24 -25.75
CA GLY A 291 13.42 13.31 -26.37
C GLY A 291 13.79 14.47 -25.42
N LYS A 292 14.58 15.42 -25.95
CA LYS A 292 15.12 16.56 -25.20
C LYS A 292 14.10 17.66 -24.89
N ASP A 293 12.96 17.64 -25.56
CA ASP A 293 11.88 18.61 -25.34
C ASP A 293 11.10 18.25 -24.08
N THR A 294 11.38 18.95 -22.98
CA THR A 294 10.77 18.70 -21.66
C THR A 294 9.25 18.81 -21.68
N ALA A 295 8.66 19.57 -22.62
CA ALA A 295 7.21 19.67 -22.74
C ALA A 295 6.55 18.35 -23.20
N LYS A 296 7.33 17.43 -23.80
CA LYS A 296 6.87 16.11 -24.26
C LYS A 296 7.12 15.00 -23.25
N TRP A 297 7.74 15.32 -22.11
CA TRP A 297 7.97 14.34 -21.05
C TRP A 297 6.64 13.83 -20.51
N PRO A 298 6.58 12.55 -20.09
CA PRO A 298 5.32 11.92 -19.71
C PRO A 298 4.78 12.54 -18.42
N GLU A 299 3.47 12.79 -18.41
CA GLU A 299 2.73 12.90 -17.14
C GLU A 299 2.71 11.54 -16.43
N TRP A 300 2.60 11.54 -15.11
CA TRP A 300 2.75 10.34 -14.29
C TRP A 300 1.84 9.18 -14.71
N GLY A 301 0.58 9.47 -14.98
CA GLY A 301 -0.42 8.46 -15.34
C GLY A 301 -0.16 7.78 -16.69
N LYS A 302 0.74 8.31 -17.53
CA LYS A 302 1.23 7.61 -18.73
C LYS A 302 2.18 6.46 -18.37
N LEU A 303 2.99 6.64 -17.33
CA LEU A 303 3.90 5.61 -16.80
C LEU A 303 3.18 4.68 -15.81
N HIS A 304 2.19 5.22 -15.09
CA HIS A 304 1.55 4.63 -13.92
C HIS A 304 0.10 4.19 -14.18
N GLY A 305 -0.15 3.60 -15.35
CA GLY A 305 -1.47 3.03 -15.67
C GLY A 305 -1.67 1.66 -15.03
N ALA A 306 -2.93 1.31 -14.73
CA ALA A 306 -3.32 -0.01 -14.25
C ALA A 306 -3.89 -0.88 -15.39
N THR A 307 -3.26 -2.01 -15.69
CA THR A 307 -3.78 -3.00 -16.64
C THR A 307 -4.27 -4.24 -15.89
N PHE A 308 -5.58 -4.46 -15.92
CA PHE A 308 -6.21 -5.63 -15.32
C PHE A 308 -6.06 -6.83 -16.24
N ARG A 309 -5.13 -7.72 -15.86
CA ARG A 309 -4.80 -8.91 -16.65
C ARG A 309 -5.53 -10.14 -16.12
N ASN A 310 -6.27 -10.81 -16.99
CA ASN A 310 -6.91 -12.07 -16.67
C ASN A 310 -5.85 -13.14 -16.39
N GLN A 311 -5.94 -13.81 -15.23
CA GLN A 311 -4.88 -14.71 -14.75
C GLN A 311 -4.72 -16.00 -15.58
N THR A 312 -5.73 -16.39 -16.36
CA THR A 312 -5.68 -17.61 -17.18
C THR A 312 -5.43 -17.29 -18.64
N LEU A 313 -6.33 -16.55 -19.29
CA LEU A 313 -6.29 -16.27 -20.73
C LEU A 313 -5.55 -14.97 -21.07
N GLY A 314 -5.50 -14.05 -20.10
CA GLY A 314 -4.81 -12.77 -20.21
C GLY A 314 -3.29 -12.83 -20.14
N LYS A 315 -2.72 -14.01 -19.87
CA LYS A 315 -1.28 -14.31 -19.84
C LYS A 315 -0.93 -15.51 -20.73
N SER A 316 -1.74 -15.75 -21.76
CA SER A 316 -1.63 -16.94 -22.62
C SER A 316 -0.42 -16.92 -23.56
N GLY A 317 0.23 -15.76 -23.75
CA GLY A 317 1.26 -15.55 -24.76
C GLY A 317 0.71 -15.36 -26.17
N ILE A 318 -0.62 -15.34 -26.33
CA ILE A 318 -1.32 -15.19 -27.61
C ILE A 318 -2.06 -13.85 -27.58
N GLY A 319 -1.43 -12.82 -28.15
CA GLY A 319 -1.92 -11.43 -28.09
C GLY A 319 -3.42 -11.24 -28.41
N PRO A 320 -3.98 -11.86 -29.47
CA PRO A 320 -5.41 -11.77 -29.74
C PRO A 320 -6.30 -12.34 -28.63
N ILE A 321 -5.87 -13.39 -27.93
CA ILE A 321 -6.61 -13.93 -26.77
C ILE A 321 -6.50 -12.95 -25.62
N GLU A 322 -5.30 -12.48 -25.30
CA GLU A 322 -5.08 -11.54 -24.20
C GLU A 322 -5.89 -10.25 -24.36
N ALA A 323 -5.97 -9.72 -25.59
CA ALA A 323 -6.76 -8.54 -25.93
C ALA A 323 -8.27 -8.70 -25.69
N LEU A 324 -8.80 -9.93 -25.68
CA LEU A 324 -10.22 -10.18 -25.38
C LEU A 324 -10.52 -10.07 -23.88
N PHE A 325 -9.56 -10.41 -23.01
CA PHE A 325 -9.79 -10.54 -21.57
C PHE A 325 -9.18 -9.41 -20.73
N ASN A 326 -8.06 -8.84 -21.18
CA ASN A 326 -7.36 -7.79 -20.44
C ASN A 326 -8.04 -6.45 -20.67
N ARG A 327 -7.96 -5.56 -19.68
CA ARG A 327 -8.52 -4.20 -19.72
C ARG A 327 -7.51 -3.18 -19.23
N GLY A 328 -7.53 -2.00 -19.86
CA GLY A 328 -6.59 -0.93 -19.60
C GLY A 328 -5.47 -0.82 -20.64
N PRO A 329 -4.41 -0.05 -20.35
CA PRO A 329 -4.16 0.60 -19.07
C PRO A 329 -5.19 1.70 -18.75
N PHE A 330 -5.66 1.74 -17.50
CA PHE A 330 -6.44 2.84 -16.96
C PHE A 330 -5.49 3.83 -16.27
N VAL A 331 -5.48 5.08 -16.76
CA VAL A 331 -4.61 6.15 -16.27
C VAL A 331 -5.02 6.55 -14.85
N THR A 332 -4.09 6.49 -13.90
CA THR A 332 -4.34 6.88 -12.50
C THR A 332 -3.12 7.61 -11.91
N GLY A 333 -3.34 8.29 -10.79
CA GLY A 333 -2.26 8.84 -9.95
C GLY A 333 -2.06 7.95 -8.74
N GLY A 334 -1.30 8.42 -7.76
CA GLY A 334 -0.93 7.65 -6.57
C GLY A 334 0.45 7.04 -6.70
N GLY A 335 0.79 6.16 -5.75
CA GLY A 335 2.12 5.60 -5.65
C GLY A 335 2.33 4.68 -4.46
N LYS A 336 3.60 4.41 -4.14
CA LYS A 336 3.98 3.58 -2.99
C LYS A 336 3.80 4.37 -1.69
N SER A 337 3.14 3.77 -0.70
CA SER A 337 3.07 4.33 0.67
C SER A 337 2.41 5.73 0.76
N VAL A 338 1.62 6.13 -0.23
CA VAL A 338 0.72 7.31 -0.21
C VAL A 338 -0.74 6.85 -0.08
N VAL A 339 -1.68 7.75 0.21
CA VAL A 339 -3.08 7.37 0.54
C VAL A 339 -3.78 6.72 -0.66
N ASN A 340 -3.67 7.33 -1.85
CA ASN A 340 -4.02 6.69 -3.10
C ASN A 340 -2.97 5.62 -3.47
N ALA A 341 -3.10 4.46 -2.84
CA ALA A 341 -2.07 3.43 -2.81
C ALA A 341 -2.05 2.54 -4.07
N THR A 342 -1.86 3.15 -5.24
CA THR A 342 -1.56 2.47 -6.50
C THR A 342 -0.05 2.22 -6.57
N GLY A 343 0.41 1.06 -6.12
CA GLY A 343 1.83 0.78 -6.10
C GLY A 343 2.31 0.08 -7.36
N TRP A 344 3.64 0.10 -7.51
CA TRP A 344 4.38 -0.46 -8.64
C TRP A 344 5.58 -1.27 -8.12
N THR A 345 6.29 -2.03 -8.94
CA THR A 345 7.49 -2.79 -8.52
C THR A 345 8.79 -2.11 -8.98
N MET A 346 9.62 -1.75 -8.00
CA MET A 346 10.97 -1.21 -8.23
C MET A 346 11.81 -2.19 -9.04
N GLY A 347 12.58 -1.71 -10.02
CA GLY A 347 13.40 -2.56 -10.89
C GLY A 347 12.65 -3.15 -12.09
N SER A 348 11.33 -3.00 -12.18
CA SER A 348 10.52 -3.53 -13.30
C SER A 348 9.97 -2.42 -14.21
N SER A 349 8.98 -1.68 -13.73
CA SER A 349 8.34 -0.56 -14.42
C SER A 349 7.51 0.25 -13.41
N PHE A 350 7.02 1.41 -13.83
CA PHE A 350 6.07 2.21 -13.03
C PHE A 350 4.62 1.74 -13.16
N GLU A 351 4.35 0.64 -13.87
CA GLU A 351 2.99 0.13 -14.02
C GLU A 351 2.40 -0.26 -12.66
N VAL A 352 1.11 0.04 -12.45
CA VAL A 352 0.41 -0.34 -11.22
C VAL A 352 0.27 -1.86 -11.15
N ASP A 353 0.77 -2.47 -10.07
CA ASP A 353 0.72 -3.92 -9.84
C ASP A 353 0.07 -4.34 -8.50
N TRP A 354 -0.20 -3.38 -7.62
CA TRP A 354 -1.15 -3.52 -6.51
C TRP A 354 -1.88 -2.19 -6.28
N LEU A 355 -3.12 -2.28 -5.81
CA LEU A 355 -4.04 -1.14 -5.81
C LEU A 355 -5.15 -1.30 -4.77
N PRO A 356 -5.91 -0.22 -4.46
CA PRO A 356 -7.15 -0.33 -3.68
C PRO A 356 -8.19 -1.06 -4.53
N SER A 357 -8.48 -2.31 -4.18
CA SER A 357 -9.47 -3.13 -4.90
C SER A 357 -10.89 -2.60 -4.74
N GLU A 358 -11.14 -1.88 -3.66
CA GLU A 358 -12.41 -1.28 -3.29
C GLU A 358 -12.16 0.02 -2.50
N ARG A 359 -13.09 0.96 -2.59
CA ARG A 359 -13.21 2.13 -1.73
C ARG A 359 -14.67 2.30 -1.34
N GLU A 360 -14.92 2.65 -0.09
CA GLU A 360 -16.26 2.90 0.42
C GLU A 360 -16.31 4.17 1.26
N ILE A 361 -17.50 4.77 1.35
CA ILE A 361 -17.84 5.88 2.23
C ILE A 361 -19.23 5.56 2.77
N VAL A 362 -19.34 5.31 4.07
CA VAL A 362 -20.61 4.94 4.72
C VAL A 362 -21.15 6.12 5.51
N ASP A 363 -22.35 6.57 5.16
CA ASP A 363 -23.08 7.61 5.91
C ASP A 363 -24.08 6.94 6.86
N LEU A 364 -23.70 6.80 8.13
CA LEU A 364 -24.56 6.19 9.16
C LEU A 364 -25.77 7.06 9.53
N GLY A 365 -25.78 8.35 9.16
CA GLY A 365 -26.94 9.22 9.33
C GLY A 365 -28.01 8.97 8.26
N ASN A 366 -27.60 8.48 7.08
CA ASN A 366 -28.49 8.04 6.01
C ASN A 366 -27.75 7.07 5.08
N LEU A 367 -27.98 5.77 5.26
CA LEU A 367 -27.24 4.74 4.53
C LEU A 367 -27.38 4.83 3.00
N ASN A 368 -28.46 5.41 2.46
CA ASN A 368 -28.59 5.62 1.02
C ASN A 368 -27.69 6.72 0.44
N ASN A 369 -27.07 7.55 1.30
CA ASN A 369 -26.03 8.48 0.88
C ASN A 369 -24.65 7.82 0.76
N SER A 370 -24.53 6.54 1.15
CA SER A 370 -23.26 5.83 1.11
C SER A 370 -22.81 5.59 -0.33
N LEU A 371 -21.50 5.53 -0.52
CA LEU A 371 -20.85 5.46 -1.81
C LEU A 371 -19.84 4.31 -1.80
N ALA A 372 -19.77 3.55 -2.88
CA ALA A 372 -18.78 2.48 -3.03
C ALA A 372 -18.28 2.41 -4.48
N GLY A 373 -17.10 1.83 -4.66
CA GLY A 373 -16.54 1.57 -5.97
C GLY A 373 -15.41 0.57 -5.87
N HIS A 374 -15.36 -0.38 -6.80
CA HIS A 374 -14.33 -1.41 -6.83
C HIS A 374 -13.79 -1.61 -8.24
N THR A 375 -12.70 -2.36 -8.35
CA THR A 375 -12.19 -2.82 -9.65
C THR A 375 -12.74 -4.21 -9.99
N THR A 376 -12.94 -4.59 -11.24
CA THR A 376 -13.00 -3.79 -12.48
C THR A 376 -14.43 -3.42 -12.86
N GLY A 377 -15.37 -4.29 -12.48
CA GLY A 377 -16.81 -4.22 -12.67
C GLY A 377 -17.43 -5.43 -11.96
N GLN A 378 -18.74 -5.42 -11.75
CA GLN A 378 -19.41 -6.44 -10.92
C GLN A 378 -19.37 -7.86 -11.51
N SER A 379 -19.22 -8.00 -12.84
CA SER A 379 -19.28 -9.27 -13.55
C SER A 379 -17.89 -9.83 -13.86
N GLY A 380 -17.69 -11.14 -13.64
CA GLY A 380 -16.49 -11.86 -14.08
C GLY A 380 -16.52 -12.33 -15.53
N HIS A 381 -17.61 -12.08 -16.27
CA HIS A 381 -17.76 -12.50 -17.66
C HIS A 381 -17.21 -11.44 -18.61
N ALA A 382 -16.14 -11.76 -19.35
CA ALA A 382 -15.35 -10.81 -20.16
C ALA A 382 -16.12 -9.98 -21.21
N PHE A 383 -17.33 -10.38 -21.58
CA PHE A 383 -18.17 -9.66 -22.55
C PHE A 383 -19.48 -9.13 -21.96
N HIS A 384 -19.62 -9.19 -20.62
CA HIS A 384 -20.72 -8.57 -19.92
C HIS A 384 -20.50 -7.06 -19.81
N PRO A 385 -21.54 -6.20 -19.92
CA PRO A 385 -21.39 -4.75 -19.77
C PRO A 385 -20.68 -4.34 -18.47
N HIS A 386 -21.01 -5.01 -17.35
CA HIS A 386 -20.35 -4.78 -16.05
C HIS A 386 -19.02 -5.55 -15.84
N TYR A 387 -18.26 -5.88 -16.88
CA TYR A 387 -16.94 -6.52 -16.71
C TYR A 387 -15.87 -5.52 -16.23
N ASP A 388 -15.93 -4.29 -16.73
CA ASP A 388 -14.92 -3.26 -16.54
C ASP A 388 -15.48 -1.83 -16.47
N ASP A 389 -16.79 -1.68 -16.30
CA ASP A 389 -17.49 -0.40 -16.26
C ASP A 389 -17.16 0.45 -15.03
N MET A 390 -16.75 -0.17 -13.91
CA MET A 390 -16.26 0.55 -12.74
C MET A 390 -14.79 0.99 -12.86
N ALA A 391 -14.00 0.41 -13.76
CA ALA A 391 -12.56 0.69 -13.83
C ALA A 391 -12.23 2.15 -14.22
N PRO A 392 -12.89 2.80 -15.21
CA PRO A 392 -12.70 4.22 -15.48
C PRO A 392 -13.05 5.12 -14.29
N MET A 393 -14.12 4.79 -13.57
CA MET A 393 -14.57 5.52 -12.38
C MET A 393 -13.56 5.35 -11.24
N TRP A 394 -13.12 4.12 -10.99
CA TRP A 394 -12.10 3.80 -9.98
C TRP A 394 -10.79 4.56 -10.24
N ALA A 395 -10.36 4.65 -11.50
CA ALA A 395 -9.09 5.27 -11.88
C ALA A 395 -9.02 6.76 -11.55
N THR A 396 -10.19 7.42 -11.49
CA THR A 396 -10.36 8.84 -11.13
C THR A 396 -10.93 9.03 -9.72
N VAL A 397 -10.97 7.99 -8.89
CA VAL A 397 -11.48 8.02 -7.52
C VAL A 397 -12.97 8.45 -7.48
N GLY A 398 -13.74 7.99 -8.46
CA GLY A 398 -15.19 8.09 -8.49
C GLY A 398 -15.88 6.95 -7.73
N TYR A 399 -17.17 7.12 -7.47
CA TYR A 399 -18.01 6.19 -6.73
C TYR A 399 -19.38 6.03 -7.37
N ALA A 400 -19.97 4.87 -7.16
CA ALA A 400 -21.39 4.61 -7.38
C ALA A 400 -22.15 4.67 -6.04
N PRO A 401 -23.45 4.97 -6.06
CA PRO A 401 -24.28 4.86 -4.87
C PRO A 401 -24.31 3.43 -4.31
N MET A 402 -24.22 3.31 -2.99
CA MET A 402 -24.46 2.06 -2.27
C MET A 402 -25.87 2.10 -1.67
N TRP A 403 -26.87 1.73 -2.48
CA TRP A 403 -28.27 1.76 -2.08
C TRP A 403 -28.56 0.81 -0.93
N TRP A 404 -29.28 1.30 0.07
CA TRP A 404 -29.62 0.55 1.28
C TRP A 404 -31.10 0.19 1.35
N ASP A 405 -31.98 1.18 1.15
CA ASP A 405 -33.41 0.92 1.25
C ASP A 405 -33.95 0.22 -0.01
N GLN A 406 -34.97 -0.61 0.21
CA GLN A 406 -35.54 -1.45 -0.85
C GLN A 406 -36.12 -0.63 -2.01
N ALA A 407 -36.70 0.55 -1.77
CA ALA A 407 -37.30 1.35 -2.83
C ALA A 407 -36.22 1.95 -3.74
N SER A 408 -35.12 2.45 -3.17
CA SER A 408 -33.97 2.94 -3.94
C SER A 408 -33.36 1.82 -4.80
N VAL A 409 -33.17 0.63 -4.22
CA VAL A 409 -32.68 -0.55 -4.96
C VAL A 409 -33.62 -0.94 -6.11
N ILE A 410 -34.94 -0.98 -5.87
CA ILE A 410 -35.92 -1.36 -6.92
C ILE A 410 -35.97 -0.31 -8.04
N ASN A 411 -35.92 0.97 -7.69
CA ASN A 411 -36.04 2.05 -8.67
C ASN A 411 -34.81 2.14 -9.60
N ASP A 412 -33.63 1.75 -9.11
CA ASP A 412 -32.36 1.78 -9.85
C ASP A 412 -31.97 0.40 -10.42
N ALA A 413 -32.83 -0.61 -10.30
CA ALA A 413 -32.52 -1.96 -10.76
C ALA A 413 -32.49 -2.08 -12.29
N GLU A 414 -31.37 -2.56 -12.85
CA GLU A 414 -31.27 -2.91 -14.27
C GLU A 414 -31.98 -4.22 -14.64
N GLY A 415 -32.21 -5.10 -13.65
CA GLY A 415 -32.87 -6.38 -13.84
C GLY A 415 -33.42 -6.95 -12.54
N HIS A 416 -34.45 -7.81 -12.67
CA HIS A 416 -35.07 -8.48 -11.54
C HIS A 416 -35.17 -9.99 -11.80
N LEU A 417 -34.50 -10.79 -10.97
CA LEU A 417 -34.55 -12.24 -11.01
C LEU A 417 -35.29 -12.76 -9.78
N ARG A 418 -36.35 -13.54 -10.00
CA ARG A 418 -37.05 -14.25 -8.94
C ARG A 418 -36.68 -15.72 -8.97
N LEU A 419 -35.94 -16.18 -7.96
CA LEU A 419 -35.69 -17.61 -7.73
C LEU A 419 -36.89 -18.20 -6.96
N VAL A 420 -37.48 -19.25 -7.51
CA VAL A 420 -38.53 -20.03 -6.84
C VAL A 420 -37.96 -21.40 -6.46
N PRO A 421 -38.31 -21.95 -5.29
CA PRO A 421 -37.84 -23.26 -4.84
C PRO A 421 -38.16 -24.42 -5.78
#